data_AF-A0A9E2XFW6-F1
#
_entry.id   AF-A0A9E2XFW6-F1
#
_cell.length_a   1.000
_cell.length_b   1.000
_cell.length_c   1.000
_cell.angle_alpha   90.00
_cell.angle_beta   90.00
_cell.angle_gamma   90.00
#
_symmetry.space_group_name_H-M   'P 1'
#
loop_
_entity.id
_entity.type
_entity.pdbx_description
1 polymer ?
#
loop_
_entity_poly.entity_id
_entity_poly.type
_entity_poly.pdbx_seq_one_letter_code
_entity_poly.pdbx_strand_id
1 'polypeptide(L)'
;MSFSIPATAQDAIRRARRPLASCERRAGSYRSWAATVCAAEARHAADDFWAAAQRLGLAGLFDREDGFGGHDTPFRFPHEAHACAALSWLGHLQAHESDRCGPWCGGRWEKWSPLRRQEWLRRRRYLWAGFVREVERYREARRHLDAAAVRDHRRGARLPPRRQAKAPVSREPSTARAIG
;
A
#
# COMPACT_ATOMS: atom_id res chain seq x y z
N MET A 1 -29.05 6.86 9.02
CA MET A 1 -28.73 5.75 9.94
C MET A 1 -27.28 5.36 9.69
N SER A 2 -26.37 5.65 10.62
CA SER A 2 -24.96 5.28 10.47
C SER A 2 -24.77 3.84 10.94
N PHE A 3 -24.54 2.91 10.00
CA PHE A 3 -24.16 1.55 10.33
C PHE A 3 -22.73 1.57 10.88
N SER A 4 -22.58 1.38 12.20
CA SER A 4 -21.27 1.25 12.81
C SER A 4 -20.73 -0.16 12.52
N ILE A 5 -19.62 -0.25 11.78
CA ILE A 5 -18.95 -1.52 11.53
C ILE A 5 -18.35 -1.99 12.86
N PRO A 6 -18.68 -3.20 13.34
CA PRO A 6 -18.16 -3.69 14.61
C PRO A 6 -16.63 -3.75 14.58
N ALA A 7 -15.97 -3.37 15.67
CA ALA A 7 -14.51 -3.31 15.76
C ALA A 7 -13.83 -4.64 15.37
N THR A 8 -14.49 -5.77 15.65
CA THR A 8 -14.05 -7.11 15.25
C THR A 8 -13.98 -7.29 13.73
N ALA A 9 -14.92 -6.74 12.98
CA ALA A 9 -14.91 -6.78 11.51
C ALA A 9 -13.79 -5.89 10.94
N GLN A 10 -13.52 -4.74 11.57
CA GLN A 10 -12.43 -3.87 11.15
C GLN A 10 -11.05 -4.53 11.33
N ASP A 11 -10.83 -5.15 12.48
CA ASP A 11 -9.60 -5.88 12.77
C ASP A 11 -9.43 -7.12 11.87
N ALA A 12 -10.53 -7.81 11.55
CA ALA A 12 -10.52 -8.92 10.62
C ALA A 12 -10.05 -8.49 9.23
N ILE A 13 -10.58 -7.38 8.69
CA ILE A 13 -10.15 -6.82 7.41
C ILE A 13 -8.66 -6.47 7.47
N ARG A 14 -8.21 -5.70 8.47
CA ARG A 14 -6.80 -5.31 8.61
C ARG A 14 -5.84 -6.50 8.63
N ARG A 15 -6.19 -7.59 9.31
CA ARG A 15 -5.38 -8.83 9.37
C ARG A 15 -5.42 -9.62 8.06
N ALA A 16 -6.51 -9.54 7.32
CA ALA A 16 -6.71 -10.25 6.07
C ALA A 16 -5.99 -9.58 4.89
N ARG A 17 -5.85 -8.25 4.94
CA ARG A 17 -5.13 -7.43 3.95
C ARG A 17 -3.65 -7.77 3.87
N ARG A 18 -3.06 -7.56 2.71
CA ARG A 18 -1.62 -7.76 2.47
C ARG A 18 -1.05 -6.52 1.81
N PRO A 19 0.17 -6.08 2.16
CA PRO A 19 0.81 -5.02 1.40
C PRO A 19 1.26 -5.54 0.03
N LEU A 20 1.31 -4.66 -0.96
CA LEU A 20 1.91 -4.95 -2.26
C LEU A 20 3.37 -5.40 -2.08
N ALA A 21 3.94 -6.21 -2.97
CA ALA A 21 5.37 -6.50 -2.94
C ALA A 21 6.17 -5.25 -3.36
N SER A 22 7.30 -4.98 -2.69
CA SER A 22 8.15 -3.81 -3.01
C SER A 22 8.78 -3.96 -4.40
N CYS A 23 8.52 -2.99 -5.29
CA CYS A 23 9.14 -2.88 -6.61
C CYS A 23 9.98 -1.60 -6.65
N GLU A 24 11.22 -1.66 -6.15
CA GLU A 24 12.09 -0.48 -6.02
C GLU A 24 12.74 -0.01 -7.34
N ARG A 25 12.44 -0.65 -8.46
CA ARG A 25 13.14 -0.35 -9.72
C ARG A 25 12.72 1.02 -10.26
N ARG A 26 13.57 2.02 -10.03
CA ARG A 26 13.38 3.38 -10.54
C ARG A 26 13.66 3.43 -12.03
N ALA A 27 12.65 3.80 -12.82
CA ALA A 27 12.78 4.12 -14.24
C ALA A 27 12.26 5.55 -14.50
N GLY A 28 12.95 6.30 -15.35
CA GLY A 28 12.55 7.66 -15.74
C GLY A 28 12.78 8.75 -14.68
N SER A 29 12.03 9.85 -14.81
CA SER A 29 12.14 11.01 -13.91
C SER A 29 11.57 10.71 -12.52
N TYR A 30 12.02 11.45 -11.50
CA TYR A 30 11.51 11.29 -10.13
C TYR A 30 9.97 11.39 -10.07
N ARG A 31 9.40 12.40 -10.75
CA ARG A 31 7.94 12.61 -10.78
C ARG A 31 7.20 11.43 -11.41
N SER A 32 7.69 10.93 -12.55
CA SER A 32 7.07 9.81 -13.26
C SER A 32 7.12 8.54 -12.41
N TRP A 33 8.30 8.22 -11.89
CA TRP A 33 8.49 7.05 -11.02
C TRP A 33 7.57 7.10 -9.80
N ALA A 34 7.56 8.22 -9.07
CA ALA A 34 6.75 8.37 -7.86
C ALA A 34 5.24 8.30 -8.17
N ALA A 35 4.80 8.93 -9.26
CA ALA A 35 3.42 8.83 -9.72
C ALA A 35 3.02 7.37 -10.01
N THR A 36 3.85 6.63 -10.73
CA THR A 36 3.60 5.22 -11.07
C THR A 36 3.53 4.35 -9.81
N VAL A 37 4.52 4.45 -8.91
CA VAL A 37 4.56 3.65 -7.69
C VAL A 37 3.38 3.98 -6.77
N CYS A 38 3.14 5.26 -6.50
CA CYS A 38 2.01 5.65 -5.64
C CYS A 38 0.65 5.26 -6.24
N ALA A 39 0.49 5.32 -7.57
CA ALA A 39 -0.72 4.85 -8.25
C ALA A 39 -0.92 3.34 -8.12
N ALA A 40 0.16 2.56 -8.25
CA ALA A 40 0.11 1.11 -8.05
C ALA A 40 -0.28 0.75 -6.62
N GLU A 41 0.28 1.43 -5.62
CA GLU A 41 -0.05 1.22 -4.20
C GLU A 41 -1.49 1.61 -3.88
N ALA A 42 -1.96 2.76 -4.37
CA ALA A 42 -3.34 3.21 -4.15
C ALA A 42 -4.36 2.23 -4.77
N ARG A 43 -4.09 1.77 -6.00
CA ARG A 43 -4.94 0.77 -6.66
C ARG A 43 -4.93 -0.55 -5.92
N HIS A 44 -3.74 -1.04 -5.56
CA HIS A 44 -3.60 -2.26 -4.78
C HIS A 44 -4.35 -2.17 -3.45
N ALA A 45 -4.24 -1.05 -2.73
CA ALA A 45 -4.91 -0.86 -1.45
C ALA A 45 -6.43 -1.00 -1.56
N ALA A 46 -7.02 -0.40 -2.60
CA ALA A 46 -8.45 -0.52 -2.89
C ALA A 46 -8.83 -1.96 -3.27
N ASP A 47 -8.08 -2.59 -4.18
CA ASP A 47 -8.37 -3.95 -4.65
C ASP A 47 -8.24 -4.99 -3.53
N ASP A 48 -7.18 -4.91 -2.72
CA ASP A 48 -6.92 -5.80 -1.58
C ASP A 48 -7.96 -5.60 -0.47
N PHE A 49 -8.40 -4.36 -0.21
CA PHE A 49 -9.51 -4.10 0.71
C PHE A 49 -10.78 -4.83 0.26
N TRP A 50 -11.19 -4.67 -1.00
CA TRP A 50 -12.40 -5.30 -1.52
C TRP A 50 -12.27 -6.83 -1.56
N ALA A 51 -11.12 -7.35 -1.94
CA ALA A 51 -10.85 -8.79 -1.91
C ALA A 51 -10.90 -9.36 -0.48
N ALA A 52 -10.35 -8.63 0.51
CA ALA A 52 -10.45 -8.99 1.92
C ALA A 52 -11.90 -8.96 2.42
N ALA A 53 -12.65 -7.92 2.11
CA ALA A 53 -14.06 -7.79 2.49
C ALA A 53 -14.92 -8.91 1.90
N GLN A 54 -14.73 -9.25 0.62
CA GLN A 54 -15.45 -10.35 -0.04
C GLN A 54 -15.12 -11.70 0.60
N ARG A 55 -13.83 -12.01 0.79
CA ARG A 55 -13.39 -13.27 1.42
C ARG A 55 -13.91 -13.44 2.85
N LEU A 56 -14.12 -12.35 3.58
CA LEU A 56 -14.66 -12.35 4.94
C LEU A 56 -16.20 -12.30 4.98
N GLY A 57 -16.89 -12.22 3.83
CA GLY A 57 -18.35 -12.06 3.77
C GLY A 57 -18.84 -10.70 4.27
N LEU A 58 -17.97 -9.68 4.29
CA LEU A 58 -18.26 -8.34 4.80
C LEU A 58 -18.54 -7.32 3.69
N ALA A 59 -18.49 -7.71 2.41
CA ALA A 59 -18.67 -6.81 1.28
C ALA A 59 -20.02 -6.06 1.32
N GLY A 60 -21.10 -6.69 1.80
CA GLY A 60 -22.42 -6.05 1.94
C GLY A 60 -22.49 -4.92 2.99
N LEU A 61 -21.43 -4.71 3.79
CA LEU A 61 -21.33 -3.58 4.72
C LEU A 61 -20.85 -2.30 4.04
N PHE A 62 -20.36 -2.39 2.80
CA PHE A 62 -19.77 -1.29 2.06
C PHE A 62 -20.45 -1.19 0.70
N ASP A 63 -20.87 0.01 0.34
CA ASP A 63 -21.41 0.26 -0.99
C ASP A 63 -20.28 0.74 -1.91
N ARG A 64 -19.89 -0.13 -2.86
CA ARG A 64 -18.85 0.21 -3.84
C ARG A 64 -19.31 1.30 -4.81
N GLU A 65 -20.60 1.40 -5.04
CA GLU A 65 -21.22 2.24 -6.07
C GLU A 65 -21.89 3.49 -5.49
N ASP A 66 -21.66 3.81 -4.20
CA ASP A 66 -22.27 4.98 -3.54
C ASP A 66 -21.80 6.33 -4.11
N GLY A 67 -20.83 6.32 -5.03
CA GLY A 67 -20.26 7.50 -5.68
C GLY A 67 -19.35 8.33 -4.79
N PHE A 68 -19.26 8.03 -3.49
CA PHE A 68 -18.35 8.70 -2.55
C PHE A 68 -16.98 8.01 -2.52
N GLY A 69 -16.97 6.69 -2.72
CA GLY A 69 -15.73 5.89 -2.71
C GLY A 69 -14.97 6.03 -1.38
N GLY A 70 -13.73 5.53 -1.35
CA GLY A 70 -12.84 5.74 -0.20
C GLY A 70 -13.17 4.92 1.05
N HIS A 71 -14.07 3.93 0.97
CA HIS A 71 -14.35 2.95 2.04
C HIS A 71 -13.10 2.22 2.54
N ASP A 72 -12.08 2.10 1.69
CA ASP A 72 -10.79 1.50 2.02
C ASP A 72 -9.92 2.39 2.92
N THR A 73 -10.18 3.71 2.98
CA THR A 73 -9.34 4.70 3.67
C THR A 73 -9.02 4.35 5.13
N PRO A 74 -9.98 3.92 5.99
CA PRO A 74 -9.71 3.56 7.39
C PRO A 74 -8.88 2.28 7.56
N PHE A 75 -8.71 1.51 6.48
CA PHE A 75 -8.02 0.22 6.47
C PHE A 75 -6.64 0.30 5.84
N ARG A 76 -6.28 1.43 5.20
CA ARG A 76 -4.98 1.64 4.54
C ARG A 76 -3.81 1.46 5.51
N PHE A 77 -2.77 0.80 5.04
CA PHE A 77 -1.48 0.81 5.73
C PHE A 77 -0.87 2.23 5.65
N PRO A 78 0.03 2.60 6.57
CA PRO A 78 0.63 3.94 6.57
C PRO A 78 1.27 4.35 5.23
N HIS A 79 1.98 3.44 4.56
CA HIS A 79 2.58 3.72 3.26
C HIS A 79 1.53 3.94 2.16
N GLU A 80 0.42 3.18 2.17
CA GLU A 80 -0.69 3.36 1.22
C GLU A 80 -1.37 4.72 1.42
N ALA A 81 -1.57 5.14 2.67
CA ALA A 81 -2.12 6.45 2.99
C ALA A 81 -1.25 7.59 2.44
N HIS A 82 0.08 7.51 2.62
CA HIS A 82 1.01 8.50 2.05
C HIS A 82 1.07 8.44 0.53
N ALA A 83 0.96 7.26 -0.08
CA ALA A 83 0.87 7.12 -1.54
C ALA A 83 -0.38 7.82 -2.10
N CYS A 84 -1.56 7.60 -1.49
CA CYS A 84 -2.79 8.30 -1.87
C CYS A 84 -2.65 9.82 -1.70
N ALA A 85 -2.09 10.28 -0.57
CA ALA A 85 -1.87 11.71 -0.33
C ALA A 85 -0.93 12.32 -1.38
N ALA A 86 0.15 11.62 -1.76
CA ALA A 86 1.05 12.06 -2.83
C ALA A 86 0.31 12.23 -4.16
N LEU A 87 -0.58 11.29 -4.53
CA LEU A 87 -1.40 11.43 -5.74
C LEU A 87 -2.35 12.63 -5.69
N SER A 88 -2.96 12.92 -4.54
CA SER A 88 -3.78 14.12 -4.36
C SER A 88 -2.96 15.40 -4.58
N TRP A 89 -1.77 15.50 -4.00
CA TRP A 89 -0.85 16.62 -4.24
C TRP A 89 -0.45 16.75 -5.71
N LEU A 90 -0.16 15.62 -6.36
CA LEU A 90 0.19 15.59 -7.77
C LEU A 90 -0.98 16.05 -8.66
N GLY A 91 -2.21 15.65 -8.35
CA GLY A 91 -3.41 16.11 -9.04
C GLY A 91 -3.61 17.61 -8.92
N HIS A 92 -3.46 18.17 -7.70
CA HIS A 92 -3.49 19.62 -7.50
C HIS A 92 -2.38 20.35 -8.26
N LEU A 93 -1.17 19.78 -8.28
CA LEU A 93 -0.06 20.33 -9.06
C LEU A 93 -0.35 20.33 -10.57
N GLN A 94 -0.90 19.24 -11.11
CA GLN A 94 -1.25 19.13 -12.52
C GLN A 94 -2.38 20.09 -12.91
N ALA A 95 -3.38 20.27 -12.05
CA ALA A 95 -4.44 21.26 -12.23
C ALA A 95 -3.83 22.67 -12.28
N HIS A 96 -3.01 23.03 -11.29
CA HIS A 96 -2.31 24.33 -11.23
C HIS A 96 -1.37 24.56 -12.43
N GLU A 97 -0.72 23.51 -12.92
CA GLU A 97 0.13 23.57 -14.12
C GLU A 97 -0.70 23.76 -15.40
N SER A 98 -1.90 23.17 -15.45
CA SER A 98 -2.84 23.31 -16.57
C SER A 98 -3.39 24.74 -16.69
N ASP A 99 -3.53 25.49 -15.60
CA ASP A 99 -3.92 26.91 -15.61
C ASP A 99 -3.02 27.77 -16.51
N ARG A 100 -1.77 27.34 -16.73
CA ARG A 100 -0.81 28.02 -17.62
C ARG A 100 -1.10 27.80 -19.11
N CYS A 101 -1.74 26.68 -19.46
CA CYS A 101 -1.80 26.15 -20.84
C CYS A 101 -3.22 26.03 -21.40
N GLY A 102 -4.27 26.25 -20.60
CA GLY A 102 -5.64 26.01 -21.04
C GLY A 102 -6.15 27.06 -22.05
N PRO A 103 -6.80 26.65 -23.15
CA PRO A 103 -7.36 27.56 -24.16
C PRO A 103 -8.47 28.47 -23.61
N TRP A 104 -9.08 28.06 -22.49
CA TRP A 104 -10.17 28.77 -21.82
C TRP A 104 -9.71 29.63 -20.64
N CYS A 105 -8.43 29.55 -20.25
CA CYS A 105 -7.90 30.21 -19.06
C CYS A 105 -7.57 31.68 -19.29
N GLY A 106 -8.47 32.49 -19.87
CA GLY A 106 -8.54 33.97 -19.82
C GLY A 106 -7.30 34.84 -20.17
N GLY A 107 -6.11 34.28 -20.38
CA GLY A 107 -4.87 35.02 -20.59
C GLY A 107 -3.67 34.10 -20.56
N ARG A 108 -2.94 34.02 -21.69
CA ARG A 108 -1.69 33.28 -21.80
C ARG A 108 -0.68 33.78 -20.76
N TRP A 109 0.21 32.91 -20.29
CA TRP A 109 1.27 33.24 -19.30
C TRP A 109 2.01 34.55 -19.63
N GLU A 110 2.22 34.83 -20.92
CA GLU A 110 2.87 36.04 -21.44
C GLU A 110 2.11 37.33 -21.08
N LYS A 111 0.79 37.25 -20.87
CA LYS A 111 -0.07 38.38 -20.48
C LYS A 111 -0.18 38.59 -18.98
N TRP A 112 0.35 37.67 -18.17
CA TRP A 112 0.30 37.81 -16.72
C TRP A 112 1.28 38.87 -16.24
N SER A 113 0.84 39.68 -15.27
CA SER A 113 1.73 40.61 -14.58
C SER A 113 2.87 39.87 -13.87
N PRO A 114 4.03 40.53 -13.64
CA PRO A 114 5.13 39.93 -12.89
C PRO A 114 4.71 39.38 -11.52
N LEU A 115 3.86 40.10 -10.79
CA LEU A 115 3.32 39.68 -9.48
C LEU A 115 2.50 38.39 -9.59
N ARG A 116 1.63 38.28 -10.60
CA ARG A 116 0.82 37.06 -10.82
C ARG A 116 1.69 35.85 -11.14
N ARG A 117 2.73 36.03 -11.95
CA ARG A 117 3.70 34.96 -12.25
C ARG A 117 4.45 34.50 -11.01
N GLN A 118 4.87 35.45 -10.17
CA GLN A 118 5.55 35.15 -8.91
C GLN A 118 4.63 34.35 -7.97
N GLU A 119 3.37 34.76 -7.83
CA GLU A 119 2.38 34.05 -7.02
C GLU A 119 2.17 32.62 -7.51
N TRP A 120 2.01 32.46 -8.83
CA TRP A 120 1.84 31.15 -9.44
C TRP A 120 3.06 30.25 -9.21
N LEU A 121 4.28 30.77 -9.32
CA LEU A 121 5.51 30.02 -9.04
C LEU A 121 5.61 29.62 -7.57
N ARG A 122 5.23 30.51 -6.65
CA ARG A 122 5.18 30.24 -5.21
C ARG A 122 4.21 29.10 -4.91
N ARG A 123 2.99 29.17 -5.46
CA ARG A 123 1.99 28.12 -5.31
C ARG A 123 2.45 26.80 -5.90
N ARG A 124 3.06 26.81 -7.09
CA ARG A 124 3.63 25.61 -7.71
C ARG A 124 4.71 24.97 -6.84
N ARG A 125 5.63 25.76 -6.27
CA ARG A 125 6.67 25.25 -5.34
C ARG A 125 6.06 24.62 -4.10
N TYR A 126 5.02 25.23 -3.53
CA TYR A 126 4.28 24.67 -2.40
C TYR A 126 3.65 23.31 -2.72
N LEU A 127 2.94 23.21 -3.85
CA LEU A 127 2.32 21.96 -4.30
C LEU A 127 3.38 20.87 -4.57
N TRP A 128 4.48 21.23 -5.23
CA TRP A 128 5.60 20.31 -5.46
C TRP A 128 6.25 19.84 -4.16
N ALA A 129 6.48 20.74 -3.20
CA ALA A 129 7.02 20.38 -1.89
C ALA A 129 6.08 19.43 -1.12
N GLY A 130 4.76 19.65 -1.20
CA GLY A 130 3.75 18.76 -0.64
C GLY A 130 3.82 17.35 -1.25
N PHE A 131 3.90 17.25 -2.58
CA PHE A 131 4.09 15.99 -3.30
C PHE A 131 5.36 15.27 -2.85
N VAL A 132 6.52 15.94 -2.89
CA VAL A 132 7.81 15.34 -2.51
C VAL A 132 7.78 14.84 -1.06
N ARG A 133 7.22 15.64 -0.14
CA ARG A 133 7.12 15.26 1.28
C ARG A 133 6.32 13.98 1.48
N GLU A 134 5.16 13.84 0.84
CA GLU A 134 4.36 12.61 0.98
C GLU A 134 5.02 11.40 0.31
N VAL A 135 5.75 11.59 -0.80
CA VAL A 135 6.54 10.51 -1.40
C VAL A 135 7.66 10.05 -0.46
N GLU A 136 8.36 10.96 0.22
CA GLU A 136 9.40 10.58 1.18
C GLU A 136 8.82 9.87 2.41
N ARG A 137 7.66 10.31 2.90
CA ARG A 137 6.93 9.61 3.97
C ARG A 137 6.47 8.21 3.55
N TYR A 138 6.00 8.07 2.31
CA TYR A 138 5.72 6.76 1.71
C TYR A 138 6.95 5.86 1.76
N ARG A 139 8.11 6.35 1.27
CA ARG A 139 9.37 5.59 1.25
C ARG A 139 9.80 5.18 2.66
N GLU A 140 9.68 6.08 3.63
CA GLU A 140 10.00 5.80 5.03
C GLU A 140 9.10 4.71 5.62
N ALA A 141 7.79 4.87 5.50
CA ALA A 141 6.82 3.88 5.95
C ALA A 141 7.03 2.51 5.28
N ARG A 142 7.45 2.50 4.01
CA ARG A 142 7.74 1.27 3.27
C ARG A 142 8.99 0.58 3.76
N ARG A 143 10.07 1.32 4.03
CA ARG A 143 11.31 0.75 4.62
C ARG A 143 11.04 0.04 5.95
N HIS A 144 10.14 0.57 6.79
CA HIS A 144 9.76 -0.08 8.04
C HIS A 144 9.06 -1.43 7.82
N LEU A 145 8.19 -1.51 6.81
CA LEU A 145 7.51 -2.75 6.43
C LEU A 145 8.50 -3.79 5.88
N ASP A 146 9.35 -3.39 4.95
CA ASP A 146 10.32 -4.29 4.32
C ASP A 146 11.34 -4.81 5.37
N ALA A 147 11.77 -3.96 6.31
CA ALA A 147 12.61 -4.37 7.43
C ALA A 147 11.91 -5.33 8.41
N ALA A 148 10.58 -5.24 8.57
CA ALA A 148 9.82 -6.22 9.35
C ALA A 148 9.75 -7.56 8.62
N ALA A 149 9.45 -7.57 7.33
CA ALA A 149 9.39 -8.78 6.51
C ALA A 149 10.73 -9.55 6.51
N VAL A 150 11.86 -8.85 6.38
CA VAL A 150 13.20 -9.47 6.45
C VAL A 150 13.48 -10.09 7.81
N ARG A 151 13.05 -9.44 8.91
CA ARG A 151 13.21 -9.98 10.28
C ARG A 151 12.40 -11.25 10.48
N ASP A 152 11.17 -11.30 10.00
CA ASP A 152 10.29 -12.46 10.14
C ASP A 152 10.79 -13.64 9.32
N HIS A 153 11.30 -13.39 8.10
CA HIS A 153 11.96 -14.41 7.29
C HIS A 153 13.18 -15.01 8.01
N ARG A 154 14.03 -14.17 8.64
CA ARG A 154 15.19 -14.63 9.43
C ARG A 154 14.81 -15.43 10.67
N ARG A 155 13.68 -15.11 11.33
CA ARG A 155 13.18 -15.92 12.46
C ARG A 155 12.64 -17.27 12.00
N GLY A 156 11.87 -17.30 10.91
CA GLY A 156 11.35 -18.55 10.33
C GLY A 156 12.45 -19.50 9.83
N ALA A 157 13.58 -18.96 9.36
CA ALA A 157 14.74 -19.75 8.94
C ALA A 157 15.49 -20.42 10.13
N ARG A 158 15.27 -19.98 11.37
CA ARG A 158 15.77 -20.67 12.58
C ARG A 158 14.78 -21.74 13.06
N LEU A 159 14.40 -22.67 12.18
CA LEU A 159 13.79 -23.92 12.63
C LEU A 159 14.80 -24.64 13.54
N PRO A 160 14.40 -25.13 14.73
CA PRO A 160 15.29 -25.92 15.57
C PRO A 160 15.81 -27.13 14.78
N PRO A 161 17.06 -27.57 15.01
CA PRO A 161 17.59 -28.76 14.36
C PRO A 161 16.58 -29.89 14.57
N ARG A 162 16.04 -30.39 13.46
CA ARG A 162 15.10 -31.50 13.42
C ARG A 162 15.73 -32.63 14.23
N ARG A 163 15.26 -32.87 15.46
CA ARG A 163 15.68 -34.01 16.27
C ARG A 163 15.47 -35.22 15.36
N GLN A 164 16.55 -35.83 14.89
CA GLN A 164 16.48 -37.06 14.14
C GLN A 164 15.81 -38.07 15.06
N ALA A 165 14.58 -38.45 14.74
CA ALA A 165 13.90 -39.51 15.44
C ALA A 165 14.78 -40.75 15.30
N LYS A 166 15.33 -41.21 16.42
CA LYS A 166 16.04 -42.49 16.52
C LYS A 166 15.10 -43.54 15.94
N ALA A 167 15.53 -44.20 14.86
CA ALA A 167 14.76 -45.26 14.21
C ALA A 167 14.35 -46.32 15.25
N PRO A 168 13.12 -46.84 15.20
CA PRO A 168 12.71 -47.93 16.07
C PRO A 168 13.59 -49.16 15.78
N VAL A 169 14.24 -49.66 16.82
CA VAL A 169 14.96 -50.94 16.80
C VAL A 169 13.94 -52.03 16.52
N SER A 170 14.00 -52.61 15.32
CA SER A 170 13.26 -53.81 14.96
C SER A 170 13.60 -54.93 15.94
N ARG A 171 12.63 -55.35 16.74
CA ARG A 171 12.73 -56.60 17.53
C ARG A 171 12.46 -57.77 16.59
N GLU A 172 13.44 -58.65 16.45
CA GLU A 172 13.29 -59.92 15.75
C GLU A 172 12.29 -60.84 16.47
N PRO A 173 11.47 -61.62 15.74
CA PRO A 173 10.59 -62.61 16.32
C PRO A 173 11.37 -63.87 16.73
N SER A 174 11.32 -64.17 18.02
CA SER A 174 11.77 -65.41 18.66
C SER A 174 11.06 -66.63 18.06
N THR A 175 11.79 -67.47 17.34
CA THR A 175 11.32 -68.79 16.88
C THR A 175 11.31 -69.78 18.06
N ALA A 176 10.11 -70.09 18.54
CA ALA A 176 9.90 -71.17 19.51
C ALA A 176 10.07 -72.53 18.81
N ARG A 177 11.06 -73.29 19.29
CA ARG A 177 11.25 -74.72 19.01
C ARG A 177 10.10 -75.53 19.63
N ALA A 178 9.45 -76.36 18.83
CA ALA A 178 8.67 -77.50 19.29
C ALA A 178 9.41 -78.78 18.89
N ILE A 179 10.00 -79.49 19.86
CA ILE A 179 10.33 -80.92 19.78
C ILE A 179 10.29 -81.48 21.20
N GLY A 180 9.46 -82.50 21.44
CA GLY A 180 9.43 -83.30 22.66
C GLY A 180 8.02 -83.52 23.17
#